data_AF-A0A3P9N4M2-F1
#
_entry.id   AF-A0A3P9N4M2-F1
#
_cell.length_a   1.000
_cell.length_b   1.000
_cell.length_c   1.000
_cell.angle_alpha   90.00
_cell.angle_beta   90.00
_cell.angle_gamma   90.00
#
_symmetry.space_group_name_H-M   'P 1'
#
loop_
_entity.id
_entity.type
_entity.pdbx_description
1 polymer ?
#
loop_
_entity_poly.entity_id
_entity_poly.type
_entity_poly.pdbx_seq_one_letter_code
_entity_poly.pdbx_strand_id
1 'polypeptide(L)'
;MGKNKTDKTKDKKKIKGDGKPKKTAQEDHLQHIPFRLREIMKSKDKMKNESLGGKKLKKDGDIAVPRFRKGKTESVGAYVRRMENETQHVLFLTNNQVERKPELEPDKQDKAAGTGKSEKKKDKLQQKKLDKQEDQIEKELFVDNVPFGEVSMAPPSLSTKPKKAPVKTQASKELLLNSLLGHSMASTAKPSMARQRMMEEERQRAVEAYRLLKKQKQQEQQTRNANLGKLLNLE
;
A
#
# COMPACT_ATOMS: atom_id res chain seq x y z
N MET A 1 -77.21 -41.92 -28.69
CA MET A 1 -76.01 -41.21 -29.20
C MET A 1 -76.20 -39.72 -28.90
N GLY A 2 -75.46 -39.16 -27.94
CA GLY A 2 -75.67 -37.76 -27.52
C GLY A 2 -75.06 -37.45 -26.15
N LYS A 3 -73.90 -36.79 -26.20
CA LYS A 3 -73.05 -36.18 -25.16
C LYS A 3 -73.69 -35.88 -23.78
N ASN A 4 -72.97 -36.20 -22.69
CA ASN A 4 -72.28 -35.22 -21.83
C ASN A 4 -71.74 -35.80 -20.50
N LYS A 5 -70.47 -35.47 -20.23
CA LYS A 5 -69.83 -35.08 -18.95
C LYS A 5 -70.23 -35.81 -17.65
N THR A 6 -69.27 -36.51 -17.06
CA THR A 6 -69.02 -36.42 -15.61
C THR A 6 -67.53 -36.33 -15.33
N ASP A 7 -67.14 -35.20 -14.76
CA ASP A 7 -65.86 -34.93 -14.13
C ASP A 7 -65.67 -35.86 -12.92
N LYS A 8 -64.48 -36.46 -12.77
CA LYS A 8 -63.98 -36.93 -11.48
C LYS A 8 -62.63 -36.29 -11.18
N THR A 9 -62.74 -35.29 -10.33
CA THR A 9 -61.76 -34.65 -9.44
C THR A 9 -60.71 -35.61 -8.90
N LYS A 10 -59.43 -35.25 -9.07
CA LYS A 10 -58.30 -35.82 -8.34
C LYS A 10 -58.03 -34.97 -7.11
N ASP A 11 -58.38 -35.49 -5.93
CA ASP A 11 -58.01 -34.92 -4.64
C ASP A 11 -56.49 -34.94 -4.45
N LYS A 12 -55.86 -33.77 -4.53
CA LYS A 12 -54.48 -33.57 -4.12
C LYS A 12 -54.45 -33.33 -2.61
N LYS A 13 -54.16 -34.38 -1.83
CA LYS A 13 -53.75 -34.27 -0.42
C LYS A 13 -52.53 -33.34 -0.34
N LYS A 14 -52.72 -32.15 0.23
CA LYS A 14 -51.64 -31.20 0.56
C LYS A 14 -50.92 -31.70 1.81
N ILE A 15 -49.68 -32.13 1.67
CA ILE A 15 -48.74 -32.28 2.79
C ILE A 15 -48.29 -30.87 3.17
N LYS A 16 -48.79 -30.35 4.29
CA LYS A 16 -48.23 -29.17 4.95
C LYS A 16 -46.96 -29.59 5.68
N GLY A 17 -45.81 -29.35 5.07
CA GLY A 17 -44.51 -29.42 5.73
C GLY A 17 -44.18 -28.07 6.36
N ASP A 18 -44.86 -27.72 7.46
CA ASP A 18 -44.44 -26.62 8.32
C ASP A 18 -43.36 -27.13 9.28
N GLY A 19 -42.10 -26.83 8.96
CA GLY A 19 -40.97 -27.25 9.79
C GLY A 19 -39.70 -26.50 9.40
N LYS A 20 -39.61 -25.21 9.75
CA LYS A 20 -38.33 -24.50 9.76
C LYS A 20 -37.36 -25.30 10.63
N PRO A 21 -36.16 -25.69 10.17
CA PRO A 21 -35.20 -26.31 11.06
C PRO A 21 -34.84 -25.31 12.16
N LYS A 22 -35.06 -25.72 13.42
CA LYS A 22 -34.64 -24.99 14.63
C LYS A 22 -33.17 -24.61 14.47
N LYS A 23 -32.87 -23.30 14.42
CA LYS A 23 -31.50 -22.73 14.43
C LYS A 23 -30.80 -22.90 15.80
N THR A 24 -31.11 -23.94 16.55
CA THR A 24 -30.53 -24.19 17.88
C THR A 24 -29.48 -25.30 17.86
N ALA A 25 -29.32 -26.03 16.74
CA ALA A 25 -28.28 -27.05 16.58
C ALA A 25 -26.99 -26.52 15.91
N GLN A 26 -27.04 -25.35 15.25
CA GLN A 26 -25.86 -24.83 14.54
C GLN A 26 -24.80 -24.21 15.46
N GLU A 27 -25.15 -23.77 16.68
CA GLU A 27 -24.17 -23.15 17.58
C GLU A 27 -23.16 -24.14 18.17
N ASP A 28 -23.54 -25.41 18.34
CA ASP A 28 -22.70 -26.44 18.99
C ASP A 28 -21.45 -26.80 18.18
N HIS A 29 -21.56 -26.82 16.85
CA HIS A 29 -20.45 -27.19 15.99
C HIS A 29 -19.37 -26.10 15.91
N LEU A 30 -19.75 -24.83 16.10
CA LEU A 30 -18.79 -23.71 16.08
C LEU A 30 -17.91 -23.69 17.34
N GLN A 31 -18.35 -24.30 18.44
CA GLN A 31 -17.57 -24.36 19.68
C GLN A 31 -16.36 -25.28 19.58
N HIS A 32 -16.44 -26.31 18.74
CA HIS A 32 -15.38 -27.31 18.52
C HIS A 32 -14.37 -26.87 17.45
N ILE A 33 -14.69 -25.82 16.69
CA ILE A 33 -13.82 -25.26 15.65
C ILE A 33 -12.87 -24.22 16.26
N PRO A 34 -11.59 -24.16 15.84
CA PRO A 34 -10.64 -23.16 16.30
C PRO A 34 -11.17 -21.72 16.23
N PHE A 35 -10.87 -20.93 17.25
CA PHE A 35 -11.40 -19.57 17.47
C PHE A 35 -11.30 -18.67 16.22
N ARG A 36 -10.14 -18.68 15.56
CA ARG A 36 -9.91 -17.85 14.36
C ARG A 36 -10.85 -18.20 13.22
N LEU A 37 -11.14 -19.48 13.00
CA LEU A 37 -12.04 -19.91 11.93
C LEU A 37 -13.51 -19.63 12.28
N ARG A 38 -13.88 -19.79 13.56
CA ARG A 38 -15.19 -19.38 14.10
C ARG A 38 -15.48 -17.90 13.83
N GLU A 39 -14.50 -17.04 14.08
CA GLU A 39 -14.64 -15.59 13.90
C GLU A 39 -14.73 -15.19 12.41
N ILE A 40 -13.96 -15.84 11.54
CA ILE A 40 -14.03 -15.65 10.09
C ILE A 40 -15.41 -16.05 9.54
N MET A 41 -15.93 -17.21 9.94
CA MET A 41 -17.24 -17.68 9.51
C MET A 41 -18.36 -16.73 9.98
N LYS A 42 -18.33 -16.33 11.26
CA LYS A 42 -19.29 -15.35 11.81
C LYS A 42 -19.24 -14.01 11.05
N SER A 43 -18.05 -13.53 10.69
CA SER A 43 -17.89 -12.29 9.93
C SER A 43 -18.44 -12.41 8.51
N LYS A 44 -18.20 -13.54 7.85
CA LYS A 44 -18.70 -13.82 6.50
C LYS A 44 -20.23 -13.88 6.43
N ASP A 45 -20.87 -14.46 7.44
CA ASP A 45 -22.34 -14.52 7.52
C ASP A 45 -22.97 -13.14 7.73
N LYS A 46 -22.33 -12.27 8.53
CA LYS A 46 -22.77 -10.87 8.70
C LYS A 46 -22.73 -10.12 7.37
N MET A 47 -21.62 -10.21 6.65
CA MET A 47 -21.46 -9.56 5.33
C MET A 47 -22.48 -10.06 4.30
N LYS A 48 -22.76 -11.37 4.29
CA LYS A 48 -23.74 -11.97 3.38
C LYS A 48 -25.17 -11.47 3.66
N ASN A 49 -25.55 -11.32 4.92
CA ASN A 49 -26.89 -10.88 5.30
C ASN A 49 -27.09 -9.36 5.09
N GLU A 50 -26.05 -8.55 5.26
CA GLU A 50 -26.10 -7.11 4.99
C GLU A 50 -26.29 -6.80 3.49
N SER A 51 -25.73 -7.63 2.60
CA SER A 51 -25.84 -7.43 1.15
C SER A 51 -27.25 -7.65 0.54
N LEU A 52 -28.19 -8.28 1.26
CA LEU A 52 -29.49 -8.66 0.72
C LEU A 52 -30.62 -7.66 1.02
N GLY A 53 -30.30 -6.50 1.61
CA GLY A 53 -31.27 -5.49 2.06
C GLY A 53 -31.55 -4.30 1.13
N GLY A 54 -31.07 -4.28 -0.12
CA GLY A 54 -31.20 -3.13 -1.02
C GLY A 54 -32.40 -3.21 -1.99
N LYS A 55 -33.36 -2.27 -1.86
CA LYS A 55 -34.46 -2.05 -2.82
C LYS A 55 -33.93 -1.90 -4.27
N LYS A 56 -34.64 -2.47 -5.24
CA LYS A 56 -34.37 -2.35 -6.69
C LYS A 56 -34.27 -0.86 -7.10
N LEU A 57 -33.05 -0.35 -7.32
CA LEU A 57 -32.83 0.92 -8.00
C LEU A 57 -32.83 0.68 -9.51
N LYS A 58 -33.58 1.53 -10.22
CA LYS A 58 -33.68 1.48 -11.68
C LYS A 58 -32.31 1.76 -12.31
N LYS A 59 -32.08 1.04 -13.41
CA LYS A 59 -31.03 1.31 -14.39
C LYS A 59 -31.28 2.69 -14.97
N ASP A 60 -30.36 3.59 -14.72
CA ASP A 60 -29.69 4.49 -15.67
C ASP A 60 -28.65 5.23 -14.81
N GLY A 61 -27.41 5.38 -15.30
CA GLY A 61 -26.25 5.76 -14.48
C GLY A 61 -26.24 7.21 -13.95
N ASP A 62 -27.39 7.79 -13.71
CA ASP A 62 -27.56 9.18 -13.28
C ASP A 62 -27.57 9.28 -11.75
N ILE A 63 -26.90 10.30 -11.21
CA ILE A 63 -26.75 10.48 -9.75
C ILE A 63 -28.04 11.05 -9.22
N ALA A 64 -28.73 10.30 -8.35
CA ALA A 64 -29.95 10.79 -7.71
C ALA A 64 -29.62 11.98 -6.80
N VAL A 65 -30.00 13.19 -7.22
CA VAL A 65 -29.82 14.42 -6.43
C VAL A 65 -30.94 14.55 -5.38
N PRO A 66 -30.62 14.55 -4.08
CA PRO A 66 -31.64 14.71 -3.04
C PRO A 66 -32.23 16.12 -3.03
N ARG A 67 -33.54 16.23 -2.81
CA ARG A 67 -34.20 17.54 -2.63
C ARG A 67 -34.05 17.98 -1.17
N PHE A 68 -33.12 18.90 -0.89
CA PHE A 68 -32.90 19.40 0.46
C PHE A 68 -33.95 20.43 0.85
N ARG A 69 -34.65 20.15 1.95
CA ARG A 69 -35.50 21.12 2.65
C ARG A 69 -35.23 21.01 4.13
N LYS A 70 -35.36 22.13 4.84
CA LYS A 70 -35.21 22.15 6.29
C LYS A 70 -36.38 21.39 6.93
N GLY A 71 -36.11 20.34 7.69
CA GLY A 71 -37.08 19.63 8.52
C GLY A 71 -37.65 20.52 9.63
N LYS A 72 -38.84 20.17 10.12
CA LYS A 72 -39.57 20.99 11.10
C LYS A 72 -38.88 21.09 12.46
N THR A 73 -38.17 20.03 12.87
CA THR A 73 -37.57 19.88 14.21
C THR A 73 -36.05 19.99 14.20
N GLU A 74 -35.43 20.28 13.05
CA GLU A 74 -33.98 20.33 12.96
C GLU A 74 -33.44 21.73 13.26
N SER A 75 -32.30 21.75 13.94
CA SER A 75 -31.52 22.97 14.09
C SER A 75 -30.91 23.38 12.75
N VAL A 76 -30.62 24.67 12.60
CA VAL A 76 -29.99 25.23 11.39
C VAL A 76 -28.63 24.56 11.14
N GLY A 77 -27.83 24.36 12.20
CA GLY A 77 -26.54 23.69 12.08
C GLY A 77 -26.65 22.23 11.62
N ALA A 78 -27.66 21.49 12.08
CA ALA A 78 -27.91 20.12 11.62
C ALA A 78 -28.32 20.06 10.14
N TYR A 79 -29.14 21.01 9.69
CA TYR A 79 -29.51 21.15 8.28
C TYR A 79 -28.27 21.36 7.39
N VAL A 80 -27.44 22.36 7.73
CA VAL A 80 -26.24 22.70 6.97
C VAL A 80 -25.28 21.50 6.87
N ARG A 81 -25.04 20.80 7.99
CA ARG A 81 -24.19 19.59 8.01
C ARG A 81 -24.72 18.49 7.08
N ARG A 82 -26.02 18.21 7.09
CA ARG A 82 -26.59 17.22 6.16
C ARG A 82 -26.43 17.64 4.71
N MET A 83 -26.69 18.92 4.44
CA MET A 83 -26.57 19.50 3.10
C MET A 83 -25.13 19.36 2.59
N GLU A 84 -24.15 19.66 3.44
CA GLU A 84 -22.73 19.57 3.12
C GLU A 84 -22.27 18.12 2.91
N ASN A 85 -22.63 17.20 3.80
CA ASN A 85 -22.29 15.79 3.67
C ASN A 85 -22.82 15.19 2.36
N GLU A 86 -24.07 15.49 2.02
CA GLU A 86 -24.71 14.96 0.82
C GLU A 86 -24.16 15.64 -0.45
N THR A 87 -23.78 16.93 -0.37
CA THR A 87 -23.04 17.62 -1.44
C THR A 87 -21.69 16.96 -1.71
N GLN A 88 -20.94 16.66 -0.65
CA GLN A 88 -19.66 15.93 -0.76
C GLN A 88 -19.87 14.53 -1.35
N HIS A 89 -20.96 13.85 -0.98
CA HIS A 89 -21.31 12.53 -1.47
C HIS A 89 -21.66 12.56 -2.97
N VAL A 90 -22.51 13.49 -3.42
CA VAL A 90 -22.84 13.67 -4.85
C VAL A 90 -21.60 14.04 -5.65
N LEU A 91 -20.74 14.94 -5.14
CA LEU A 91 -19.48 15.29 -5.78
C LEU A 91 -18.55 14.08 -5.91
N PHE A 92 -18.46 13.25 -4.87
CA PHE A 92 -17.71 12.01 -4.91
C PHE A 92 -18.25 11.06 -5.98
N LEU A 93 -19.57 10.84 -6.03
CA LEU A 93 -20.18 9.99 -7.05
C LEU A 93 -19.89 10.52 -8.45
N THR A 94 -20.01 11.84 -8.66
CA THR A 94 -19.76 12.53 -9.94
C THR A 94 -18.33 12.32 -10.42
N ASN A 95 -17.36 12.50 -9.53
CA ASN A 95 -15.93 12.33 -9.86
C ASN A 95 -15.55 10.88 -10.20
N ASN A 96 -16.36 9.91 -9.77
CA ASN A 96 -16.15 8.50 -10.08
C ASN A 96 -16.97 8.02 -11.29
N GLN A 97 -17.78 8.89 -11.90
CA GLN A 97 -18.44 8.55 -13.16
C GLN A 97 -17.48 8.72 -14.33
N VAL A 98 -17.62 7.85 -15.34
CA VAL A 98 -16.97 8.03 -16.64
C VAL A 98 -17.55 9.27 -17.29
N GLU A 99 -16.69 10.16 -17.79
CA GLU A 99 -17.10 11.39 -18.47
C GLU A 99 -17.96 11.03 -19.70
N ARG A 100 -19.28 11.17 -19.58
CA ARG A 100 -20.19 10.92 -20.72
C ARG A 100 -20.07 12.07 -21.70
N LYS A 101 -19.72 11.73 -22.94
CA LYS A 101 -19.74 12.65 -24.08
C LYS A 101 -20.97 12.34 -24.92
N PRO A 102 -22.15 12.90 -24.58
CA PRO A 102 -23.40 12.56 -25.25
C PRO A 102 -23.38 12.88 -26.76
N GLU A 103 -22.46 13.73 -27.21
CA GLU A 103 -22.25 14.10 -28.62
C GLU A 103 -21.41 13.08 -29.43
N LEU A 104 -20.87 12.03 -28.80
CA LEU A 104 -19.97 11.05 -29.43
C LEU A 104 -20.63 9.66 -29.53
N GLU A 105 -20.67 9.07 -30.73
CA GLU A 105 -21.17 7.71 -31.01
C GLU A 105 -20.71 6.66 -29.97
N PRO A 106 -21.59 5.71 -29.57
CA PRO A 106 -21.42 4.87 -28.38
C PRO A 106 -20.17 3.97 -28.41
N ASP A 107 -19.65 3.63 -29.60
CA ASP A 107 -18.52 2.71 -29.77
C ASP A 107 -17.15 3.29 -29.36
N LYS A 108 -17.08 4.58 -29.03
CA LYS A 108 -15.82 5.27 -28.65
C LYS A 108 -15.74 5.67 -27.17
N GLN A 109 -16.77 5.41 -26.37
CA GLN A 109 -16.86 5.92 -24.99
C GLN A 109 -16.20 5.01 -23.93
N ASP A 110 -15.96 3.74 -24.23
CA ASP A 110 -15.50 2.75 -23.23
C ASP A 110 -14.00 2.84 -22.86
N LYS A 111 -13.23 3.76 -23.47
CA LYS A 111 -11.77 3.84 -23.29
C LYS A 111 -11.28 5.16 -22.70
N ALA A 112 -11.89 5.64 -21.62
CA ALA A 112 -11.22 6.64 -20.79
C ALA A 112 -11.82 6.72 -19.39
N ALA A 113 -11.19 6.07 -18.40
CA ALA A 113 -11.39 6.43 -17.01
C ALA A 113 -10.09 6.24 -16.22
N GLY A 114 -9.35 7.34 -16.08
CA GLY A 114 -8.09 7.41 -15.35
C GLY A 114 -8.31 7.31 -13.83
N THR A 115 -8.10 6.12 -13.28
CA THR A 115 -8.08 5.83 -11.83
C THR A 115 -6.77 6.23 -11.14
N GLY A 116 -5.73 6.66 -11.89
CA GLY A 116 -4.37 6.78 -11.36
C GLY A 116 -4.03 7.99 -10.47
N LYS A 117 -4.96 8.92 -10.20
CA LYS A 117 -4.63 10.19 -9.48
C LYS A 117 -4.97 10.20 -7.99
N SER A 118 -5.87 9.35 -7.50
CA SER A 118 -6.31 9.34 -6.09
C SER A 118 -5.53 8.35 -5.23
N GLU A 119 -5.21 7.16 -5.74
CA GLU A 119 -4.36 6.17 -5.06
C GLU A 119 -2.93 6.69 -4.89
N LYS A 120 -2.34 7.25 -5.96
CA LYS A 120 -1.01 7.87 -5.93
C LYS A 120 -0.87 8.99 -4.88
N LYS A 121 -1.96 9.67 -4.52
CA LYS A 121 -1.97 10.68 -3.45
C LYS A 121 -1.98 10.05 -2.06
N LYS A 122 -2.66 8.92 -1.86
CA LYS A 122 -2.66 8.17 -0.59
C LYS A 122 -1.28 7.56 -0.33
N ASP A 123 -0.66 6.99 -1.36
CA ASP A 123 0.69 6.42 -1.27
C ASP A 123 1.72 7.49 -0.92
N LYS A 124 1.66 8.67 -1.56
CA LYS A 124 2.56 9.79 -1.28
C LYS A 124 2.43 10.31 0.16
N LEU A 125 1.24 10.22 0.77
CA LEU A 125 1.04 10.62 2.15
C LEU A 125 1.60 9.59 3.14
N GLN A 126 1.47 8.29 2.84
CA GLN A 126 2.07 7.23 3.63
C GLN A 126 3.60 7.30 3.55
N GLN A 127 4.15 7.51 2.35
CA GLN A 127 5.58 7.65 2.13
C GLN A 127 6.17 8.83 2.90
N LYS A 128 5.53 10.01 2.84
CA LYS A 128 5.94 11.18 3.66
C LYS A 128 5.97 10.92 5.17
N LYS A 129 5.14 10.00 5.69
CA LYS A 129 5.15 9.65 7.11
C LYS A 129 6.35 8.75 7.45
N LEU A 130 6.67 7.81 6.56
CA LEU A 130 7.86 6.96 6.70
C LEU A 130 9.14 7.79 6.59
N ASP A 131 9.25 8.64 5.56
CA ASP A 131 10.40 9.53 5.37
C ASP A 131 10.62 10.43 6.60
N LYS A 132 9.54 10.96 7.19
CA LYS A 132 9.64 11.80 8.40
C LYS A 132 10.09 11.01 9.64
N GLN A 133 9.76 9.72 9.73
CA GLN A 133 10.26 8.86 10.81
C GLN A 133 11.74 8.51 10.60
N GLU A 134 12.15 8.25 9.37
CA GLU A 134 13.56 8.03 9.02
C GLU A 134 14.40 9.28 9.35
N ASP A 135 13.95 10.47 8.95
CA ASP A 135 14.61 11.74 9.30
C ASP A 135 14.76 11.96 10.80
N GLN A 136 13.77 11.53 11.60
CA GLN A 136 13.83 11.64 13.07
C GLN A 136 14.88 10.69 13.65
N ILE A 137 14.89 9.44 13.19
CA ILE A 137 15.87 8.43 13.61
C ILE A 137 17.28 8.83 13.19
N GLU A 138 17.46 9.35 11.98
CA GLU A 138 18.76 9.85 11.51
C GLU A 138 19.23 11.01 12.38
N LYS A 139 18.38 12.00 12.65
CA LYS A 139 18.74 13.12 13.52
C LYS A 139 19.16 12.66 14.91
N GLU A 140 18.47 11.68 15.49
CA GLU A 140 18.86 11.10 16.78
C GLU A 140 20.21 10.36 16.71
N LEU A 141 20.51 9.70 15.59
CA LEU A 141 21.77 8.97 15.39
C LEU A 141 22.97 9.89 15.07
N PHE A 142 22.73 11.03 14.42
CA PHE A 142 23.76 12.00 14.02
C PHE A 142 24.01 13.12 15.05
N VAL A 143 23.36 13.06 16.22
CA VAL A 143 23.69 13.95 17.34
C VAL A 143 24.76 13.28 18.19
N ASP A 144 26.02 13.62 17.91
CA ASP A 144 27.15 13.24 18.74
C ASP A 144 27.34 14.31 19.83
N ASN A 145 27.20 13.91 21.10
CA ASN A 145 27.29 14.84 22.22
C ASN A 145 28.76 14.99 22.63
N VAL A 146 29.46 15.92 21.97
CA VAL A 146 30.87 16.17 22.23
C VAL A 146 31.01 17.21 23.35
N PRO A 147 31.71 16.91 24.46
CA PRO A 147 31.93 17.86 25.54
C PRO A 147 32.70 19.09 25.04
N PHE A 148 32.28 20.28 25.50
CA PHE A 148 32.92 21.54 25.15
C PHE A 148 34.37 21.56 25.67
N GLY A 149 35.34 21.59 24.75
CA GLY A 149 36.78 21.59 25.06
C GLY A 149 37.63 20.65 24.19
N GLU A 150 37.04 19.61 23.59
CA GLU A 150 37.75 18.69 22.67
C GLU A 150 37.63 19.09 21.19
N VAL A 151 36.70 20.01 20.84
CA VAL A 151 36.49 20.48 19.47
C VAL A 151 37.46 21.63 19.15
N SER A 152 38.55 21.33 18.43
CA SER A 152 39.32 22.37 17.73
C SER A 152 38.48 22.88 16.55
N MET A 153 37.83 24.03 16.71
CA MET A 153 36.85 24.57 15.75
C MET A 153 37.42 25.02 14.41
N ALA A 154 38.74 25.18 14.34
CA ALA A 154 39.47 25.39 13.10
C ALA A 154 40.71 24.50 13.12
N PRO A 155 41.14 23.95 11.97
CA PRO A 155 42.47 23.39 11.88
C PRO A 155 43.47 24.49 12.28
N PRO A 156 44.53 24.17 13.05
CA PRO A 156 45.55 25.13 13.41
C PRO A 156 46.09 25.78 12.13
N SER A 157 45.95 27.10 12.03
CA SER A 157 46.45 27.84 10.88
C SER A 157 47.97 27.84 10.93
N LEU A 158 48.59 27.00 10.10
CA LEU A 158 50.02 27.02 9.85
C LEU A 158 50.38 28.35 9.15
N SER A 159 50.72 29.38 9.94
CA SER A 159 51.20 30.67 9.39
C SER A 159 52.66 30.61 8.91
N THR A 160 53.27 29.42 8.97
CA THR A 160 54.64 29.20 8.53
C THR A 160 54.71 29.20 7.00
N LYS A 161 55.39 30.19 6.43
CA LYS A 161 55.65 30.24 4.98
C LYS A 161 56.40 28.97 4.58
N PRO A 162 55.88 28.14 3.64
CA PRO A 162 56.61 26.99 3.16
C PRO A 162 57.95 27.46 2.56
N LYS A 163 59.05 26.83 2.97
CA LYS A 163 60.37 27.09 2.36
C LYS A 163 60.26 26.80 0.86
N LYS A 164 60.68 27.76 0.03
CA LYS A 164 60.55 27.69 -1.43
C LYS A 164 61.23 26.43 -1.98
N ALA A 165 60.43 25.47 -2.43
CA ALA A 165 60.90 24.36 -3.25
C ALA A 165 60.87 24.77 -4.74
N PRO A 166 61.88 24.44 -5.55
CA PRO A 166 61.87 24.76 -6.97
C PRO A 166 60.72 24.02 -7.67
N VAL A 167 59.84 24.79 -8.33
CA VAL A 167 58.72 24.28 -9.11
C VAL A 167 59.28 23.63 -10.38
N LYS A 168 59.36 22.30 -10.41
CA LYS A 168 59.47 21.56 -11.67
C LYS A 168 58.11 21.61 -12.36
N THR A 169 58.11 22.03 -13.62
CA THR A 169 56.96 22.00 -14.52
C THR A 169 56.27 20.65 -14.45
N GLN A 170 54.98 20.65 -14.12
CA GLN A 170 54.15 19.45 -14.10
C GLN A 170 54.14 18.82 -15.49
N ALA A 171 54.88 17.73 -15.67
CA ALA A 171 54.64 16.83 -16.77
C ALA A 171 53.28 16.16 -16.52
N SER A 172 52.35 16.30 -17.45
CA SER A 172 51.03 15.65 -17.46
C SER A 172 51.20 14.14 -17.57
N LYS A 173 51.59 13.49 -16.47
CA LYS A 173 51.67 12.03 -16.38
C LYS A 173 50.41 11.57 -15.69
N GLU A 174 49.52 10.97 -16.46
CA GLU A 174 48.39 10.22 -15.93
C GLU A 174 48.91 9.14 -14.96
N LEU A 175 48.15 8.85 -13.90
CA LEU A 175 48.54 7.87 -12.91
C LEU A 175 48.72 6.50 -13.59
N LEU A 176 49.85 5.82 -13.34
CA LEU A 176 50.15 4.50 -13.90
C LEU A 176 49.04 3.47 -13.64
N LEU A 177 48.33 3.61 -12.52
CA LEU A 177 47.17 2.78 -12.20
C LEU A 177 46.02 2.91 -13.21
N ASN A 178 45.82 4.07 -13.82
CA ASN A 178 44.80 4.26 -14.85
C ASN A 178 45.14 3.42 -16.10
N SER A 179 46.43 3.32 -16.44
CA SER A 179 46.90 2.46 -17.54
C SER A 179 46.77 0.97 -17.21
N LEU A 180 47.00 0.58 -15.96
CA LEU A 180 46.95 -0.84 -15.56
C LEU A 180 45.50 -1.34 -15.41
N LEU A 181 44.61 -0.49 -14.90
CA LEU A 181 43.23 -0.83 -14.62
C LEU A 181 42.30 -0.58 -15.82
N GLY A 182 42.84 -0.07 -16.93
CA GLY A 182 42.08 0.26 -18.15
C GLY A 182 41.08 1.41 -17.95
N HIS A 183 41.16 2.12 -16.83
CA HIS A 183 40.28 3.23 -16.51
C HIS A 183 40.86 4.52 -17.07
N SER A 184 40.60 4.79 -18.35
CA SER A 184 40.64 6.16 -18.85
C SER A 184 39.64 6.98 -18.05
N MET A 185 40.06 8.16 -17.56
CA MET A 185 39.28 9.12 -16.77
C MET A 185 37.79 8.98 -17.06
N ALA A 186 37.05 8.28 -16.19
CA ALA A 186 35.62 8.09 -16.37
C ALA A 186 35.01 9.48 -16.50
N SER A 187 34.43 9.75 -17.68
CA SER A 187 33.87 11.06 -18.02
C SER A 187 33.03 11.55 -16.84
N THR A 188 33.33 12.75 -16.35
CA THR A 188 32.54 13.44 -15.31
C THR A 188 31.16 13.84 -15.80
N ALA A 189 30.84 13.56 -17.08
CA ALA A 189 29.52 13.75 -17.64
C ALA A 189 28.52 12.76 -17.05
N LYS A 190 27.31 13.25 -16.81
CA LYS A 190 26.19 12.41 -16.38
C LYS A 190 25.97 11.29 -17.42
N PRO A 191 25.89 10.02 -17.02
CA PRO A 191 25.65 8.91 -17.93
C PRO A 191 24.30 9.08 -18.63
N SER A 192 24.16 8.56 -19.86
CA SER A 192 22.86 8.53 -20.54
C SER A 192 21.84 7.73 -19.72
N MET A 193 20.54 8.04 -19.87
CA MET A 193 19.46 7.34 -19.15
C MET A 193 19.51 5.81 -19.31
N ALA A 194 19.89 5.32 -20.49
CA ALA A 194 20.05 3.88 -20.73
C ALA A 194 21.21 3.29 -19.92
N ARG A 195 22.35 3.99 -19.86
CA ARG A 195 23.51 3.57 -19.07
C ARG A 195 23.25 3.63 -17.57
N GLN A 196 22.52 4.64 -17.12
CA GLN A 196 22.09 4.76 -15.72
C GLN A 196 21.24 3.55 -15.30
N ARG A 197 20.28 3.12 -16.15
CA ARG A 197 19.45 1.93 -15.87
C ARG A 197 20.29 0.66 -15.72
N MET A 198 21.27 0.44 -16.59
CA MET A 198 22.16 -0.74 -16.49
C MET A 198 22.95 -0.72 -15.18
N MET A 199 23.54 0.43 -14.82
CA MET A 199 24.31 0.55 -13.57
C MET A 199 23.42 0.40 -12.33
N GLU A 200 22.19 0.92 -12.36
CA GLU A 200 21.23 0.78 -11.26
C GLU A 200 20.78 -0.68 -11.09
N GLU A 201 20.57 -1.42 -12.19
CA GLU A 201 20.25 -2.85 -12.15
C GLU A 201 21.41 -3.67 -11.56
N GLU A 202 22.65 -3.42 -11.99
CA GLU A 202 23.83 -4.05 -11.41
C GLU A 202 23.95 -3.75 -9.91
N ARG A 203 23.70 -2.49 -9.51
CA ARG A 203 23.68 -2.08 -8.11
C ARG A 203 22.63 -2.86 -7.32
N GLN A 204 21.43 -3.00 -7.87
CA GLN A 204 20.35 -3.76 -7.23
C GLN A 204 20.74 -5.23 -7.04
N ARG A 205 21.27 -5.89 -8.08
CA ARG A 205 21.76 -7.28 -7.97
C ARG A 205 22.82 -7.44 -6.89
N ALA A 206 23.79 -6.52 -6.82
CA ALA A 206 24.85 -6.56 -5.81
C ALA A 206 24.29 -6.39 -4.38
N VAL A 207 23.33 -5.49 -4.19
CA VAL A 207 22.68 -5.27 -2.89
C VAL A 207 21.88 -6.48 -2.46
N GLU A 208 21.13 -7.10 -3.37
CA GLU A 208 20.37 -8.32 -3.08
C GLU A 208 21.30 -9.48 -2.70
N ALA A 209 22.37 -9.71 -3.48
CA ALA A 209 23.37 -10.72 -3.17
C ALA A 209 24.01 -10.48 -1.80
N TYR A 210 24.36 -9.24 -1.47
CA TYR A 210 24.90 -8.88 -0.17
C TYR A 210 23.92 -9.15 0.98
N ARG A 211 22.64 -8.80 0.81
CA ARG A 211 21.58 -9.06 1.81
C ARG A 211 21.43 -10.56 2.08
N LEU A 212 21.43 -11.38 1.03
CA LEU A 212 21.34 -12.83 1.17
C LEU A 212 22.56 -13.39 1.92
N LEU A 213 23.77 -13.00 1.51
CA LEU A 213 25.01 -13.42 2.17
C LEU A 213 25.04 -13.00 3.65
N LYS A 214 24.59 -11.78 3.95
CA LYS A 214 24.51 -11.28 5.32
C LYS A 214 23.53 -12.08 6.17
N LYS A 215 22.36 -12.43 5.63
CA LYS A 215 21.35 -13.27 6.29
C LYS A 215 21.89 -14.67 6.58
N GLN A 216 22.58 -15.27 5.62
CA GLN A 216 23.23 -16.57 5.81
C GLN A 216 24.27 -16.51 6.93
N LYS A 217 25.15 -15.51 6.92
CA LYS A 217 26.19 -15.34 7.96
C LYS A 217 25.58 -15.17 9.36
N GLN A 218 24.45 -14.47 9.48
CA GLN A 218 23.74 -14.34 10.76
C GLN A 218 23.16 -15.69 11.23
N GLN A 219 22.58 -16.48 10.33
CA GLN A 219 22.08 -17.82 10.67
C GLN A 219 23.21 -18.73 11.13
N GLU A 220 24.36 -18.72 10.43
CA GLU A 220 25.55 -19.47 10.85
C GLU A 220 26.08 -19.04 12.22
N GLN A 221 26.05 -17.74 12.53
CA GLN A 221 26.42 -17.26 13.86
C GLN A 221 25.42 -17.73 14.93
N GLN A 222 24.12 -17.69 14.64
CA GLN A 222 23.10 -18.19 15.56
C GLN A 222 23.23 -19.69 15.80
N THR A 223 23.44 -20.50 14.76
CA THR A 223 23.63 -21.95 14.92
C THR A 223 24.92 -22.26 15.67
N ARG A 224 26.02 -21.55 15.38
CA ARG A 224 27.27 -21.67 16.15
C ARG A 224 27.07 -21.33 17.62
N ASN A 225 26.42 -20.21 17.92
CA ASN A 225 26.13 -19.80 19.31
C ASN A 225 25.20 -20.78 20.02
N ALA A 226 24.16 -21.28 19.34
CA ALA A 226 23.26 -22.28 19.90
C ALA A 226 23.99 -23.62 20.18
N ASN A 227 24.90 -24.03 19.29
CA ASN A 227 25.71 -25.23 19.50
C ASN A 227 26.71 -25.06 20.65
N LEU A 228 27.35 -23.89 20.77
CA LEU A 228 28.20 -23.58 21.93
C LEU A 228 27.41 -23.61 23.24
N GLY A 229 26.20 -23.03 23.24
CA GLY A 229 25.31 -23.09 24.39
C GLY A 229 24.93 -24.52 24.78
N LYS A 230 24.68 -25.42 23.81
CA LYS A 230 24.41 -26.84 24.10
C LYS A 230 25.62 -27.54 24.74
N LEU A 231 26.83 -27.28 24.23
CA LEU A 231 28.05 -27.88 24.77
C LEU A 231 28.34 -27.42 26.20
N LEU A 232 28.08 -26.17 26.54
CA LEU A 232 28.25 -25.63 27.90
C LEU A 232 27.19 -26.12 28.91
N ASN A 233 26.07 -26.68 28.45
CA ASN A 233 25.00 -27.21 29.31
C ASN A 233 25.09 -28.75 29.46
N LEU A 234 26.17 -29.37 29.00
CA LEU A 234 26.44 -30.82 29.08
C LEU A 234 27.51 -31.18 30.13
N GLU A 235 28.02 -30.19 30.87
CA GLU A 235 28.79 -30.34 32.12
C GLU A 235 27.88 -30.04 33.33
#